data_AF-A0A4R6MYY7-F1
#
_entry.id   AF-A0A4R6MYY7-F1
#
_cell.length_a   1.000
_cell.length_b   1.000
_cell.length_c   1.000
_cell.angle_alpha   90.00
_cell.angle_beta   90.00
_cell.angle_gamma   90.00
#
_symmetry.space_group_name_H-M   'P 1'
#
loop_
_entity.id
_entity.type
_entity.pdbx_description
1 polymer ?
#
loop_
_entity_poly.entity_id
_entity_poly.type
_entity_poly.pdbx_seq_one_letter_code
_entity_poly.pdbx_strand_id
1 'polypeptide(L)'
;MEAPPRHASAFALDLGPEKRLRWAAAFVFAVAAAALSFALASHDAVADRPRCSEACWFGLTLLILPAAAWLGWMLAGHVPLRLRWDGQAWHLGAACAPGDMEERAVHVRVALDFDDWLLLHIRSTRGWAPGRYLALCRADQSAHWQALRATLYVAVQQRAGEEGAPPWT
;
A
#
# COMPACT_ATOMS: atom_id res chain seq x y z
N MET A 1 16.28 15.77 40.16
CA MET A 1 15.88 14.40 39.79
C MET A 1 15.29 14.48 38.40
N GLU A 2 16.14 14.34 37.37
CA GLU A 2 15.65 14.17 36.00
C GLU A 2 14.95 12.82 35.89
N ALA A 3 13.71 12.84 35.39
CA ALA A 3 13.00 11.62 35.07
C ALA A 3 13.78 10.88 33.96
N PRO A 4 13.97 9.56 34.06
CA PRO A 4 14.63 8.80 33.01
C PRO A 4 13.88 9.01 31.69
N PRO A 5 14.58 9.23 30.57
CA PRO A 5 13.94 9.39 29.28
C PRO A 5 13.10 8.15 28.99
N ARG A 6 11.79 8.33 28.87
CA ARG A 6 10.88 7.25 28.45
C ARG A 6 11.13 7.00 26.97
N HIS A 7 12.12 6.16 26.67
CA HIS A 7 12.29 5.64 25.32
C HIS A 7 11.04 4.85 24.97
N ALA A 8 10.30 5.32 23.97
CA ALA A 8 9.22 4.54 23.38
C ALA A 8 9.81 3.20 22.93
N SER A 9 9.16 2.10 23.30
CA SER A 9 9.59 0.75 22.97
C SER A 9 9.85 0.65 21.47
N ALA A 10 11.02 0.15 21.07
CA ALA A 10 11.31 -0.12 19.67
C ALA A 10 10.19 -1.00 19.10
N PHE A 11 9.52 -0.52 18.06
CA PHE A 11 8.34 -1.16 17.50
C PHE A 11 8.66 -1.57 16.06
N ALA A 12 8.39 -2.82 15.70
CA ALA A 12 8.60 -3.30 14.33
C ALA A 12 7.33 -3.97 13.83
N LEU A 13 6.96 -3.63 12.60
CA LEU A 13 5.80 -4.15 11.91
C LEU A 13 6.23 -4.74 10.58
N ASP A 14 6.02 -6.04 10.42
CA ASP A 14 6.21 -6.72 9.15
C ASP A 14 4.90 -6.64 8.34
N LEU A 15 5.02 -6.05 7.16
CA LEU A 15 3.97 -5.85 6.18
C LEU A 15 4.13 -6.95 5.13
N GLY A 16 3.37 -8.02 5.31
CA GLY A 16 3.37 -9.14 4.36
C GLY A 16 2.75 -8.76 3.01
N PRO A 17 2.95 -9.60 1.98
CA PRO A 17 2.21 -9.45 0.73
C PRO A 17 0.72 -9.65 1.01
N GLU A 18 -0.08 -8.59 0.92
CA GLU A 18 -1.53 -8.67 1.15
C GLU A 18 -2.19 -9.49 0.03
N LYS A 19 -2.36 -10.79 0.28
CA LYS A 19 -3.04 -11.71 -0.65
C LYS A 19 -4.43 -11.17 -1.03
N ARG A 20 -5.14 -10.58 -0.07
CA ARG A 20 -6.48 -10.00 -0.27
C ARG A 20 -6.47 -8.84 -1.26
N LEU A 21 -5.50 -7.93 -1.15
CA LEU A 21 -5.36 -6.81 -2.08
C LEU A 21 -5.06 -7.29 -3.50
N ARG A 22 -4.22 -8.33 -3.65
CA ARG A 22 -3.93 -8.93 -4.97
C ARG A 22 -5.17 -9.55 -5.60
N TRP A 23 -5.99 -10.24 -4.80
CA TRP A 23 -7.27 -10.78 -5.27
C TRP A 23 -8.26 -9.67 -5.64
N ALA A 24 -8.38 -8.62 -4.83
CA ALA A 24 -9.24 -7.48 -5.12
C ALA A 24 -8.82 -6.75 -6.41
N ALA A 25 -7.52 -6.51 -6.59
CA ALA A 25 -6.98 -5.91 -7.81
C ALA A 25 -7.25 -6.80 -9.04
N ALA A 26 -6.96 -8.10 -8.95
CA ALA A 26 -7.25 -9.04 -10.03
C ALA A 26 -8.75 -9.06 -10.38
N PHE A 27 -9.63 -9.02 -9.38
CA PHE A 27 -11.08 -8.96 -9.56
C PHE A 27 -11.52 -7.67 -10.25
N VAL A 28 -11.05 -6.51 -9.81
CA VAL A 28 -11.37 -5.21 -10.43
C VAL A 28 -10.92 -5.19 -11.89
N PHE A 29 -9.72 -5.67 -12.20
CA PHE A 29 -9.23 -5.76 -13.58
C PHE A 29 -10.07 -6.71 -14.43
N ALA A 30 -10.48 -7.86 -13.88
CA ALA A 30 -11.36 -8.81 -14.57
C ALA A 30 -12.74 -8.20 -14.85
N VAL A 31 -13.33 -7.49 -13.89
CA VAL A 31 -14.62 -6.80 -14.06
C VAL A 31 -14.51 -5.67 -15.10
N ALA A 32 -13.44 -4.87 -15.06
CA ALA A 32 -13.21 -3.82 -16.04
C ALA A 32 -13.05 -4.39 -17.47
N ALA A 33 -12.30 -5.48 -17.61
CA ALA A 33 -12.15 -6.19 -18.87
C ALA A 33 -13.49 -6.76 -19.39
N ALA A 34 -14.30 -7.35 -18.51
CA ALA A 34 -15.62 -7.85 -18.86
C ALA A 34 -16.56 -6.72 -19.31
N ALA A 35 -16.59 -5.60 -18.58
CA ALA A 35 -17.39 -4.44 -18.93
C ALA A 35 -16.98 -3.82 -20.28
N LEU A 36 -15.67 -3.71 -20.54
CA LEU A 36 -15.15 -3.24 -21.82
C LEU A 36 -15.52 -4.17 -22.97
N SER A 37 -15.40 -5.49 -22.76
CA SER A 37 -15.76 -6.50 -23.76
C SER A 37 -17.25 -6.44 -24.09
N PHE A 38 -18.10 -6.27 -23.07
CA PHE A 38 -19.54 -6.11 -23.25
C PHE A 38 -19.89 -4.81 -24.00
N ALA A 39 -19.25 -3.69 -23.65
CA ALA A 39 -19.46 -2.42 -24.33
C ALA A 39 -19.09 -2.49 -25.82
N LEU A 40 -17.95 -3.12 -26.15
CA LEU A 40 -17.52 -3.33 -27.53
C LEU A 40 -18.49 -4.23 -28.31
N ALA A 41 -18.95 -5.34 -27.71
CA ALA A 41 -19.94 -6.22 -28.33
C ALA A 41 -21.28 -5.50 -28.58
N SER A 42 -21.70 -4.62 -27.67
CA SER A 42 -22.94 -3.85 -27.82
C SER A 42 -22.87 -2.79 -28.93
N HIS A 43 -21.68 -2.25 -29.21
CA HIS A 43 -21.45 -1.30 -30.30
C HIS A 43 -21.43 -1.98 -31.68
N ASP A 44 -20.85 -3.19 -31.78
CA ASP A 44 -20.85 -3.97 -33.01
C ASP A 44 -22.26 -4.45 -33.40
N ALA A 45 -23.17 -4.63 -32.44
CA ALA A 45 -24.57 -5.00 -32.72
C ALA A 45 -25.36 -3.94 -33.52
N VAL A 46 -24.87 -2.70 -33.59
CA VAL A 46 -25.50 -1.59 -34.32
C VAL A 46 -24.97 -1.47 -35.76
N ALA A 47 -23.81 -2.06 -36.05
CA ALA A 47 -23.20 -2.04 -37.38
C ALA A 47 -23.41 -3.40 -38.05
N ASP A 48 -24.24 -3.47 -39.11
CA ASP A 48 -24.52 -4.66 -39.95
C ASP A 48 -23.23 -5.29 -40.54
N ARG A 49 -22.42 -5.94 -39.73
CA ARG A 49 -21.19 -6.65 -40.12
C ARG A 49 -21.42 -8.16 -40.10
N PRO A 50 -20.73 -8.91 -40.99
CA PRO A 50 -21.00 -10.33 -41.20
C PRO A 50 -20.77 -11.19 -39.95
N ARG A 51 -21.70 -12.11 -39.71
CA ARG A 51 -21.88 -13.00 -38.53
C ARG A 51 -20.74 -13.97 -38.22
N CYS A 52 -19.57 -13.87 -38.87
CA CYS A 52 -18.39 -14.69 -38.57
C CYS A 52 -17.69 -14.26 -37.26
N SER A 53 -18.16 -13.22 -36.57
CA SER A 53 -17.42 -12.56 -35.49
C SER A 53 -17.73 -13.07 -34.08
N GLU A 54 -18.85 -13.77 -33.83
CA GLU A 54 -19.28 -14.09 -32.46
C GLU A 54 -18.30 -15.04 -31.75
N ALA A 55 -17.86 -16.11 -32.42
CA ALA A 55 -16.90 -17.06 -31.86
C ALA A 55 -15.52 -16.42 -31.60
N CYS A 56 -15.10 -15.48 -32.47
CA CYS A 56 -13.87 -14.71 -32.25
C CYS A 56 -13.98 -13.76 -31.05
N TRP A 57 -15.14 -13.11 -30.86
CA TRP A 57 -15.40 -12.25 -29.71
C TRP A 57 -15.44 -13.03 -28.39
N PHE A 58 -16.05 -14.22 -28.38
CA PHE A 58 -16.00 -15.12 -27.22
C PHE A 58 -14.57 -15.55 -26.92
N GLY A 59 -13.80 -15.98 -27.93
CA GLY A 59 -12.39 -16.36 -27.76
C GLY A 59 -11.52 -15.21 -27.24
N LEU A 60 -11.71 -14.00 -27.77
CA LEU A 60 -11.01 -12.81 -27.33
C LEU A 60 -11.32 -12.48 -25.86
N THR A 61 -12.61 -12.48 -25.50
CA THR A 61 -13.06 -12.19 -24.12
C THR A 61 -12.50 -13.21 -23.13
N LEU A 62 -12.50 -14.49 -23.51
CA LEU A 62 -11.98 -15.60 -22.70
C LEU A 62 -10.46 -15.51 -22.49
N LEU A 63 -9.74 -14.81 -23.38
CA LEU A 63 -8.30 -14.56 -23.25
C LEU A 63 -8.00 -13.26 -22.50
N ILE A 64 -8.79 -12.19 -22.73
CA ILE A 64 -8.60 -10.88 -22.10
C ILE A 64 -8.87 -10.95 -20.60
N LEU A 65 -9.91 -11.67 -20.13
CA LEU A 65 -10.21 -11.77 -18.70
C LEU A 65 -9.04 -12.34 -17.86
N PRO A 66 -8.50 -13.53 -18.15
CA PRO A 66 -7.40 -14.08 -17.39
C PRO A 66 -6.12 -13.27 -17.56
N ALA A 67 -5.88 -12.68 -18.75
CA ALA A 67 -4.74 -11.79 -18.95
C ALA A 67 -4.85 -10.52 -18.09
N ALA A 68 -6.02 -9.89 -18.00
CA ALA A 68 -6.27 -8.73 -17.15
C ALA A 68 -6.18 -9.07 -15.66
N ALA A 69 -6.75 -10.21 -15.25
CA ALA A 69 -6.64 -10.70 -13.87
C ALA A 69 -5.18 -10.97 -13.49
N TRP A 70 -4.41 -11.60 -14.38
CA TRP A 70 -2.99 -11.86 -14.19
C TRP A 70 -2.17 -10.56 -14.13
N LEU A 71 -2.47 -9.58 -14.99
CA LEU A 71 -1.83 -8.27 -14.96
C LEU A 71 -2.12 -7.54 -13.64
N GLY A 72 -3.38 -7.53 -13.19
CA GLY A 72 -3.77 -6.97 -11.89
C GLY A 72 -3.06 -7.66 -10.73
N TRP A 73 -2.91 -8.99 -10.79
CA TRP A 73 -2.17 -9.77 -9.81
C TRP A 73 -0.66 -9.47 -9.78
N MET A 74 -0.06 -9.20 -10.95
CA MET A 74 1.35 -8.82 -11.08
C MET A 74 1.59 -7.40 -10.58
N LEU A 75 0.75 -6.45 -10.98
CA LEU A 75 0.83 -5.04 -10.56
C LEU A 75 0.58 -4.87 -9.05
N ALA A 76 -0.28 -5.71 -8.47
CA ALA A 76 -0.50 -5.75 -7.03
C ALA A 76 0.60 -6.48 -6.24
N GLY A 77 1.63 -7.01 -6.91
CA GLY A 77 2.77 -7.64 -6.28
C GLY A 77 3.55 -6.65 -5.40
N HIS A 78 3.31 -6.70 -4.09
CA HIS A 78 4.07 -5.92 -3.12
C HIS A 78 5.20 -6.77 -2.54
N VAL A 79 6.42 -6.21 -2.57
CA VAL A 79 7.56 -6.74 -1.80
C VAL A 79 7.18 -6.64 -0.32
N PRO A 80 7.40 -7.68 0.49
CA PRO A 80 7.16 -7.59 1.91
C PRO A 80 8.05 -6.49 2.51
N LEU A 81 7.45 -5.55 3.23
CA LEU A 81 8.12 -4.41 3.82
C LEU A 81 8.16 -4.56 5.33
N ARG A 82 9.18 -3.99 5.96
CA ARG A 82 9.29 -3.91 7.41
C ARG A 82 9.34 -2.44 7.80
N LEU A 83 8.37 -2.01 8.60
CA LEU A 83 8.31 -0.67 9.15
C LEU A 83 8.75 -0.73 10.61
N ARG A 84 9.84 -0.06 10.96
CA ARG A 84 10.41 -0.04 12.30
C ARG A 84 10.45 1.37 12.87
N TRP A 85 10.10 1.52 14.12
CA TRP A 85 10.28 2.72 14.92
C TRP A 85 11.42 2.45 15.92
N ASP A 86 12.45 3.29 15.91
CA ASP A 86 13.60 3.17 16.81
C ASP A 86 13.48 4.05 18.08
N GLY A 87 12.38 4.80 18.22
CA GLY A 87 12.20 5.78 19.29
C GLY A 87 12.33 7.24 18.84
N GLN A 88 12.91 7.49 17.66
CA GLN A 88 13.16 8.82 17.10
C GLN A 88 12.69 8.96 15.65
N ALA A 89 12.94 7.95 14.82
CA ALA A 89 12.64 7.94 13.40
C ALA A 89 11.97 6.63 12.96
N TRP A 90 11.17 6.74 11.90
CA TRP A 90 10.65 5.59 11.19
C TRP A 90 11.68 5.10 10.19
N HIS A 91 11.89 3.80 10.13
CA HIS A 91 12.76 3.12 9.18
C HIS A 91 11.94 2.13 8.36
N LEU A 92 12.19 2.09 7.05
CA LEU A 92 11.56 1.17 6.13
C LEU A 92 12.62 0.28 5.48
N GLY A 93 12.46 -1.04 5.61
CA GLY A 93 13.29 -2.06 4.98
C GLY A 93 12.45 -3.09 4.22
N ALA A 94 13.09 -4.00 3.48
CA ALA A 94 12.42 -5.17 2.92
C ALA A 94 12.48 -6.33 3.92
N ALA A 95 11.36 -7.03 4.15
CA ALA A 95 11.28 -8.04 5.21
C ALA A 95 11.95 -9.38 4.86
N CYS A 96 12.26 -9.65 3.57
CA CYS A 96 12.76 -10.96 3.12
C CYS A 96 14.14 -10.93 2.43
N ALA A 97 14.92 -9.85 2.54
CA ALA A 97 16.28 -9.84 1.99
C ALA A 97 17.29 -10.30 3.07
N PRO A 98 17.95 -11.45 2.92
CA PRO A 98 19.06 -11.83 3.78
C PRO A 98 20.28 -11.02 3.35
N GLY A 99 20.62 -9.99 4.13
CA GLY A 99 21.78 -9.12 3.90
C GLY A 99 21.42 -7.79 3.21
N ASP A 100 21.77 -6.69 3.88
CA ASP A 100 22.10 -5.37 3.30
C ASP A 100 21.09 -4.64 2.38
N MET A 101 19.79 -4.91 2.46
CA MET A 101 18.85 -3.87 2.06
C MET A 101 18.75 -2.84 3.19
N GLU A 102 19.49 -1.73 3.04
CA GLU A 102 19.51 -0.57 3.94
C GLU A 102 18.10 -0.27 4.48
N GLU A 103 17.91 -0.42 5.78
CA GLU A 103 16.79 0.22 6.46
C GLU A 103 16.95 1.72 6.25
N ARG A 104 16.03 2.32 5.50
CA ARG A 104 16.08 3.74 5.20
C ARG A 104 15.20 4.49 6.17
N ALA A 105 15.74 5.55 6.75
CA ALA A 105 14.92 6.51 7.47
C ALA A 105 13.86 7.08 6.51
N VAL A 106 12.60 7.07 6.96
CA VAL A 106 11.45 7.56 6.22
C VAL A 106 10.62 8.47 7.10
N HIS A 107 9.91 9.39 6.46
CA HIS A 107 8.85 10.15 7.08
C HIS A 107 7.53 9.44 6.86
N VAL A 108 6.87 9.08 7.96
CA VAL A 108 5.54 8.49 7.95
C VAL A 108 4.54 9.52 8.41
N ARG A 109 3.51 9.76 7.60
CA ARG A 109 2.37 10.62 7.95
C ARG A 109 1.08 9.83 7.81
N VAL A 110 0.18 9.99 8.77
CA VAL A 110 -1.20 9.49 8.64
C VAL A 110 -1.92 10.37 7.63
N ALA A 111 -2.29 9.80 6.49
CA ALA A 111 -3.09 10.46 5.46
C ALA A 111 -4.58 10.34 5.77
N LEU A 112 -5.03 9.15 6.19
CA LEU A 112 -6.40 8.87 6.61
C LEU A 112 -6.40 7.88 7.78
N ASP A 113 -7.28 8.08 8.76
CA ASP A 113 -7.52 7.17 9.89
C ASP A 113 -9.02 6.85 9.94
N PHE A 114 -9.36 5.59 9.74
CA PHE A 114 -10.73 5.06 9.69
C PHE A 114 -10.96 3.97 10.76
N ASP A 115 -10.35 4.11 11.94
CA ASP A 115 -10.41 3.20 13.09
C ASP A 115 -9.92 1.75 12.84
N ASP A 116 -10.54 1.04 11.92
CA ASP A 116 -10.16 -0.30 11.46
C ASP A 116 -9.22 -0.26 10.25
N TRP A 117 -9.11 0.88 9.58
CA TRP A 117 -8.19 1.10 8.47
C TRP A 117 -7.36 2.34 8.67
N LEU A 118 -6.11 2.29 8.21
CA LEU A 118 -5.20 3.43 8.32
C LEU A 118 -4.40 3.55 7.03
N LEU A 119 -4.45 4.74 6.41
CA LEU A 119 -3.67 5.04 5.22
C LEU A 119 -2.46 5.88 5.62
N LEU A 120 -1.29 5.28 5.50
CA LEU A 120 -0.01 5.93 5.72
C LEU A 120 0.55 6.46 4.41
N HIS A 121 1.09 7.67 4.46
CA HIS A 121 1.90 8.23 3.40
C HIS A 121 3.35 8.27 3.86
N ILE A 122 4.18 7.51 3.16
CA ILE A 122 5.58 7.30 3.46
C ILE A 122 6.40 8.08 2.45
N ARG A 123 7.28 8.95 2.91
CA ARG A 123 8.25 9.67 2.08
C ARG A 123 9.66 9.33 2.52
N SER A 124 10.56 9.19 1.56
CA SER A 124 11.99 9.07 1.89
C SER A 124 12.47 10.36 2.54
N THR A 125 13.29 10.27 3.59
CA THR A 125 14.00 11.44 4.12
C THR A 125 15.18 11.84 3.23
N ARG A 126 15.70 10.88 2.45
CA ARG A 126 16.88 11.05 1.60
C ARG A 126 16.54 10.84 0.13
N GLY A 127 16.83 11.85 -0.68
CA GLY A 127 16.66 11.82 -2.14
C GLY A 127 15.23 12.07 -2.63
N TRP A 128 15.10 12.21 -3.95
CA TRP A 128 13.83 12.43 -4.64
C TRP A 128 13.20 11.08 -5.01
N ALA A 129 12.59 10.42 -4.03
CA ALA A 129 11.77 9.23 -4.27
C ALA A 129 10.29 9.61 -4.19
N PRO A 130 9.42 9.11 -5.09
CA PRO A 130 7.99 9.34 -4.99
C PRO A 130 7.46 8.80 -3.66
N GLY A 131 6.58 9.58 -3.02
CA GLY A 131 5.90 9.15 -1.80
C GLY A 131 5.06 7.90 -2.06
N ARG A 132 5.07 6.97 -1.11
CA ARG A 132 4.34 5.71 -1.20
C ARG A 132 3.16 5.74 -0.23
N TYR A 133 2.01 5.27 -0.69
CA TYR A 133 0.86 5.05 0.18
C TYR A 133 0.85 3.59 0.65
N LEU A 134 0.62 3.39 1.93
CA LEU A 134 0.51 2.09 2.56
C LEU A 134 -0.81 2.04 3.32
N ALA A 135 -1.73 1.21 2.84
CA ALA A 135 -2.96 0.91 3.56
C ALA A 135 -2.66 -0.19 4.60
N LEU A 136 -3.21 -0.02 5.80
CA LEU A 136 -3.12 -0.97 6.89
C LEU A 136 -4.52 -1.32 7.37
N CYS A 137 -4.76 -2.60 7.62
CA CYS A 137 -5.99 -3.09 8.21
C CYS A 137 -5.74 -3.58 9.64
N ARG A 138 -6.66 -3.24 10.56
CA ARG A 138 -6.66 -3.76 11.93
C ARG A 138 -6.74 -5.28 11.99
N ALA A 139 -7.47 -5.91 11.07
CA ALA A 139 -7.62 -7.36 11.05
C ALA A 139 -6.26 -8.08 10.89
N ASP A 140 -5.37 -7.51 10.07
CA ASP A 140 -4.07 -8.11 9.76
C ASP A 140 -3.02 -7.80 10.85
N GLN A 141 -3.23 -6.73 11.63
CA GLN A 141 -2.27 -6.25 12.64
C GLN A 141 -2.90 -6.09 14.03
N SER A 142 -3.91 -6.92 14.35
CA SER A 142 -4.78 -6.72 15.52
C SER A 142 -4.02 -6.64 16.85
N ALA A 143 -2.98 -7.47 17.03
CA ALA A 143 -2.14 -7.49 18.23
C ALA A 143 -1.34 -6.18 18.43
N HIS A 144 -0.97 -5.52 17.33
CA HIS A 144 -0.08 -4.37 17.33
C HIS A 144 -0.81 -3.05 17.02
N TRP A 145 -2.11 -3.10 16.71
CA TRP A 145 -2.86 -1.96 16.16
C TRP A 145 -2.85 -0.73 17.06
N GLN A 146 -3.13 -0.92 18.36
CA GLN A 146 -3.17 0.19 19.31
C GLN A 146 -1.77 0.76 19.58
N ALA A 147 -0.76 -0.11 19.68
CA ALA A 147 0.63 0.31 19.83
C ALA A 147 1.11 1.11 18.60
N LEU A 148 0.72 0.68 17.39
CA LEU A 148 1.03 1.38 16.15
C LEU A 148 0.41 2.77 16.11
N ARG A 149 -0.91 2.89 16.36
CA ARG A 149 -1.60 4.19 16.39
C ARG A 149 -0.97 5.12 17.42
N ALA A 150 -0.74 4.63 18.64
CA ALA A 150 -0.08 5.42 19.68
C ALA A 150 1.31 5.91 19.23
N THR A 151 2.12 5.03 18.65
CA THR A 151 3.47 5.38 18.16
C THR A 151 3.41 6.42 17.04
N LEU A 152 2.47 6.29 16.10
CA LEU A 152 2.28 7.25 15.01
C LEU A 152 1.91 8.64 15.54
N TYR A 153 0.97 8.73 16.49
CA TYR A 153 0.56 10.01 17.05
C TYR A 153 1.65 10.66 17.91
N VAL A 154 2.40 9.87 18.68
CA VAL A 154 3.56 10.35 19.44
C VAL A 154 4.64 10.89 18.50
N ALA A 155 4.97 10.16 17.44
CA ALA A 155 5.96 10.59 16.46
C ALA A 155 5.57 11.91 15.75
N VAL A 156 4.28 12.09 15.45
CA VAL A 156 3.76 13.34 14.88
C VAL A 156 3.91 14.51 15.86
N GLN A 157 3.61 14.30 17.15
CA GLN A 157 3.75 15.35 18.17
C GLN A 157 5.22 15.74 18.41
N GLN A 158 6.13 14.76 18.47
CA GLN A 158 7.56 15.03 18.64
C GLN A 158 8.08 15.94 17.52
N ARG A 159 7.71 15.65 16.28
CA ARG A 159 8.11 16.46 15.12
C ARG A 159 7.52 17.87 15.15
N ALA A 160 6.25 18.01 15.54
CA ALA A 160 5.64 19.33 15.69
C ALA A 160 6.34 20.18 16.76
N GLY A 161 6.86 19.54 17.81
CA GLY A 161 7.69 20.19 18.83
C GLY A 161 9.06 20.65 18.30
N GLU A 162 9.70 19.84 17.43
CA GLU A 162 10.97 20.19 16.79
C GLU A 162 10.83 21.32 15.76
N GLU A 163 9.79 21.30 14.92
CA GLU A 163 9.53 22.35 13.92
C GLU A 163 9.01 23.66 14.56
N GLY A 164 8.47 23.59 15.79
CA GLY A 164 8.01 24.74 16.57
C GLY A 164 9.07 25.38 17.48
N ALA A 165 10.27 24.80 17.58
CA ALA A 165 11.36 25.37 18.38
C ALA A 165 12.03 26.54 17.62
N PRO A 166 12.10 27.75 18.20
CA PRO A 166 12.77 28.87 17.56
C PRO A 166 14.27 28.56 17.38
N PRO A 167 14.90 28.97 16.26
CA PRO A 167 16.25 28.53 15.86
C PRO A 167 17.41 29.12 16.68
N TRP A 168 17.19 29.58 17.91
CA TRP A 168 18.18 30.29 18.72
C TRP A 168 18.12 30.00 20.22
N THR A 169 17.91 28.74 20.59
CA THR A 169 18.19 28.23 21.94
C THR A 169 19.28 27.18 21.90
#